data_AF-A0A6A5TZ47-F1
#
_entry.id   AF-A0A6A5TZ47-F1
#
_cell.length_a   1.000
_cell.length_b   1.000
_cell.length_c   1.000
_cell.angle_alpha   90.00
_cell.angle_beta   90.00
_cell.angle_gamma   90.00
#
_symmetry.space_group_name_H-M   'P 1'
#
loop_
_entity.id
_entity.type
_entity.pdbx_description
1 polymer ?
#
loop_
_entity_poly.entity_id
_entity_poly.type
_entity_poly.pdbx_seq_one_letter_code
_entity_poly.pdbx_strand_id
1 'polypeptide(L)'
;LRGKGVKNIIKVTVEDRHPPCHSDYAIETALKCLEIDILDWKKADICSETILEACPQIRQLHLWWSGLNGMLRSWSSEDGLAQLSQLTDIHLHQIHVTHQWFDTMDPFADYILTFDHQSRLNRSKIINMLKNEIRVCLIDDGVNMERRNLKENMETRGKSFHKVPSNGTPEEQRVHYASTADHGTLMANMIRRICPHVKITSYRLDVVQHVDGSRPHFTALSAAEAVEDASAQNFDIISMSWTIQRTRSKEYDNENLMDRLKKALESAHDNGALLFCAAPDSGNVSNSQFDDYYPIGSRARGIFKIGAAMAEGQAWPWAGGSTHLDYVLPGYEVRDRQDLGMKKNTPRSGSSIATALASGLAALIIHCVRLAALDSYEKRKGLGDDIPLKKLEEVKTFDAMNRIFSKMAQMDKGGARYIHVWNTFETHGSKLK
;
A
#
# COMPACT_ATOMS: atom_id res chain seq x y z
N LEU A 1 -17.37 37.60 19.73
CA LEU A 1 -17.76 38.61 18.71
C LEU A 1 -19.14 39.20 19.00
N ARG A 2 -20.18 38.36 19.18
CA ARG A 2 -21.56 38.80 19.50
C ARG A 2 -21.64 39.76 20.70
N GLY A 3 -20.96 39.43 21.82
CA GLY A 3 -20.90 40.32 23.00
C GLY A 3 -20.22 41.68 22.77
N LYS A 4 -19.57 41.87 21.62
CA LYS A 4 -19.00 43.15 21.16
C LYS A 4 -19.85 43.85 20.08
N GLY A 5 -21.07 43.36 19.82
CA GLY A 5 -21.99 43.95 18.85
C GLY A 5 -21.65 43.67 17.38
N VAL A 6 -20.70 42.79 17.09
CA VAL A 6 -20.34 42.43 15.70
C VAL A 6 -21.47 41.62 15.08
N LYS A 7 -21.96 42.09 13.93
CA LYS A 7 -22.99 41.44 13.12
C LYS A 7 -22.45 40.91 11.79
N ASN A 8 -21.52 41.65 11.18
CA ASN A 8 -21.03 41.38 9.83
C ASN A 8 -19.53 41.08 9.88
N ILE A 9 -19.11 40.04 9.15
CA ILE A 9 -17.74 39.56 9.07
C ILE A 9 -17.37 39.37 7.60
N ILE A 10 -16.35 40.09 7.15
CA ILE A 10 -15.89 40.02 5.76
C ILE A 10 -15.35 38.61 5.44
N LYS A 11 -14.53 38.05 6.32
CA LYS A 11 -13.93 36.73 6.09
C LYS A 11 -13.77 35.94 7.38
N VAL A 12 -14.17 34.69 7.33
CA VAL A 12 -13.87 33.68 8.36
C VAL A 12 -12.91 32.67 7.76
N THR A 13 -11.75 32.49 8.41
CA THR A 13 -10.80 31.41 8.07
C THR A 13 -10.60 30.53 9.30
N VAL A 14 -10.79 29.22 9.16
CA VAL A 14 -10.56 28.25 10.25
C VAL A 14 -9.69 27.12 9.74
N GLU A 15 -8.61 26.80 10.44
CA GLU A 15 -7.77 25.64 10.14
C GLU A 15 -8.37 24.40 10.81
N ASP A 16 -8.99 23.53 10.00
CA ASP A 16 -9.79 22.39 10.48
C ASP A 16 -9.54 21.11 9.65
N ARG A 17 -8.33 21.00 9.07
CA ARG A 17 -7.96 19.91 8.15
C ARG A 17 -7.61 18.60 8.84
N HIS A 18 -7.29 18.63 10.13
CA HIS A 18 -6.76 17.48 10.86
C HIS A 18 -7.76 17.01 11.92
N PRO A 19 -7.99 15.71 12.08
CA PRO A 19 -8.82 15.18 13.15
C PRO A 19 -8.28 15.52 14.56
N PRO A 20 -9.16 15.72 15.56
CA PRO A 20 -10.61 15.83 15.43
C PRO A 20 -10.99 17.18 14.80
N CYS A 21 -11.72 17.15 13.68
CA CYS A 21 -12.30 18.34 13.08
C CYS A 21 -13.63 18.69 13.75
N HIS A 22 -14.10 19.91 13.55
CA HIS A 22 -15.38 20.35 14.10
C HIS A 22 -16.53 19.59 13.43
N SER A 23 -17.58 19.27 14.19
CA SER A 23 -18.81 18.73 13.61
C SER A 23 -19.57 19.82 12.86
N ASP A 24 -20.38 19.40 11.90
CA ASP A 24 -21.29 20.27 11.13
C ASP A 24 -22.17 21.14 12.05
N TYR A 25 -22.77 20.53 13.09
CA TYR A 25 -23.52 21.23 14.13
C TYR A 25 -22.70 22.32 14.87
N ALA A 26 -21.42 22.06 15.14
CA ALA A 26 -20.55 23.02 15.81
C ALA A 26 -20.24 24.22 14.89
N ILE A 27 -20.04 23.96 13.60
CA ILE A 27 -19.84 24.99 12.57
C ILE A 27 -21.07 25.89 12.47
N GLU A 28 -22.26 25.29 12.32
CA GLU A 28 -23.53 26.03 12.28
C GLU A 28 -23.69 26.93 13.50
N THR A 29 -23.51 26.36 14.69
CA THR A 29 -23.67 27.10 15.96
C THR A 29 -22.68 28.27 16.08
N ALA A 30 -21.44 28.06 15.62
CA ALA A 30 -20.39 29.08 15.67
C ALA A 30 -20.70 30.27 14.75
N LEU A 31 -21.21 30.00 13.55
CA LEU A 31 -21.46 31.02 12.54
C LEU A 31 -22.85 31.65 12.63
N LYS A 32 -23.79 31.00 13.36
CA LYS A 32 -25.17 31.47 13.53
C LYS A 32 -25.28 32.95 13.90
N CYS A 33 -26.25 33.65 13.31
CA CYS A 33 -26.54 35.07 13.56
C CYS A 33 -25.40 36.04 13.18
N LEU A 34 -24.44 35.60 12.35
CA LEU A 34 -23.42 36.47 11.75
C LEU A 34 -23.63 36.49 10.24
N GLU A 35 -23.58 37.68 9.65
CA GLU A 35 -23.52 37.85 8.20
C GLU A 35 -22.07 37.69 7.76
N ILE A 36 -21.78 36.68 6.96
CA ILE A 36 -20.43 36.33 6.52
C ILE A 36 -20.35 36.46 5.01
N ASP A 37 -19.39 37.23 4.50
CA ASP A 37 -19.22 37.42 3.05
C ASP A 37 -18.34 36.31 2.43
N ILE A 38 -17.28 35.91 3.13
CA ILE A 38 -16.30 34.91 2.68
C ILE A 38 -16.08 33.84 3.76
N LEU A 39 -16.26 32.57 3.40
CA LEU A 39 -16.03 31.43 4.28
C LEU A 39 -14.90 30.54 3.74
N ASP A 40 -13.83 30.43 4.51
CA ASP A 40 -12.71 29.50 4.31
C ASP A 40 -12.53 28.62 5.55
N TRP A 41 -13.50 27.73 5.75
CA TRP A 41 -13.45 26.73 6.79
C TRP A 41 -12.78 25.48 6.24
N LYS A 42 -11.56 25.19 6.70
CA LYS A 42 -10.71 24.17 6.09
C LYS A 42 -11.03 22.75 6.56
N LYS A 43 -12.31 22.41 6.67
CA LYS A 43 -12.80 21.06 6.95
C LYS A 43 -13.15 20.39 5.62
N ALA A 44 -12.74 19.13 5.47
CA ALA A 44 -13.12 18.35 4.30
C ALA A 44 -14.63 18.15 4.23
N ASP A 45 -15.19 18.25 3.03
CA ASP A 45 -16.52 17.73 2.70
C ASP A 45 -17.66 18.24 3.62
N ILE A 46 -17.65 19.53 3.95
CA ILE A 46 -18.76 20.17 4.67
C ILE A 46 -20.04 19.99 3.84
N CYS A 47 -21.12 19.52 4.47
CA CYS A 47 -22.40 19.33 3.77
C CYS A 47 -23.00 20.66 3.32
N SER A 48 -23.72 20.65 2.19
CA SER A 48 -24.39 21.86 1.68
C SER A 48 -25.41 22.40 2.67
N GLU A 49 -26.14 21.51 3.37
CA GLU A 49 -27.14 21.87 4.39
C GLU A 49 -26.53 22.71 5.51
N THR A 50 -25.38 22.30 6.05
CA THR A 50 -24.64 23.10 7.04
C THR A 50 -24.29 24.49 6.55
N ILE A 51 -23.91 24.63 5.28
CA ILE A 51 -23.54 25.93 4.73
C ILE A 51 -24.79 26.81 4.53
N LEU A 52 -25.90 26.22 4.08
CA LEU A 52 -27.19 26.90 3.92
C LEU A 52 -27.72 27.43 5.26
N GLU A 53 -27.66 26.61 6.30
CA GLU A 53 -28.11 26.97 7.65
C GLU A 53 -27.18 27.98 8.34
N ALA A 54 -25.86 27.79 8.17
CA ALA A 54 -24.87 28.63 8.84
C ALA A 54 -24.72 30.02 8.20
N CYS A 55 -24.74 30.09 6.86
CA CYS A 55 -24.31 31.26 6.08
C CYS A 55 -25.20 31.49 4.83
N PRO A 56 -26.52 31.74 4.97
CA PRO A 56 -27.44 31.81 3.83
C PRO A 56 -27.17 32.98 2.86
N GLN A 57 -26.43 34.01 3.29
CA GLN A 57 -26.10 35.21 2.50
C GLN A 57 -24.63 35.22 2.02
N ILE A 58 -23.95 34.07 2.06
CA ILE A 58 -22.53 33.97 1.67
C ILE A 58 -22.33 34.38 0.21
N ARG A 59 -21.25 35.12 -0.05
CA ARG A 59 -20.89 35.56 -1.40
C ARG A 59 -19.76 34.73 -2.01
N GLN A 60 -18.79 34.32 -1.19
CA GLN A 60 -17.64 33.53 -1.65
C GLN A 60 -17.37 32.37 -0.70
N LEU A 61 -17.16 31.19 -1.28
CA LEU A 61 -16.98 29.96 -0.54
C LEU A 61 -15.68 29.25 -0.95
N HIS A 62 -14.87 28.87 0.01
CA HIS A 62 -13.73 27.98 -0.19
C HIS A 62 -14.12 26.58 0.31
N LEU A 63 -14.35 25.67 -0.63
CA LEU A 63 -14.69 24.28 -0.35
C LEU A 63 -13.45 23.43 -0.36
N TRP A 64 -13.31 22.56 0.63
CA TRP A 64 -12.20 21.63 0.73
C TRP A 64 -12.69 20.22 0.47
N TRP A 65 -12.26 19.63 -0.65
CA TRP A 65 -12.80 18.39 -1.19
C TRP A 65 -11.82 17.24 -1.00
N SER A 66 -12.27 16.16 -0.36
CA SER A 66 -11.42 14.98 -0.13
C SER A 66 -11.20 14.11 -1.36
N GLY A 67 -12.07 14.19 -2.37
CA GLY A 67 -12.15 13.20 -3.45
C GLY A 67 -13.51 12.50 -3.54
N LEU A 68 -14.39 12.66 -2.54
CA LEU A 68 -15.72 12.05 -2.55
C LEU A 68 -16.62 12.63 -3.66
N ASN A 69 -16.92 11.82 -4.68
CA ASN A 69 -17.84 12.22 -5.77
C ASN A 69 -19.26 12.50 -5.27
N GLY A 70 -19.71 11.84 -4.21
CA GLY A 70 -21.01 12.11 -3.59
C GLY A 70 -21.13 13.55 -3.10
N MET A 71 -20.04 14.13 -2.59
CA MET A 71 -20.01 15.52 -2.13
C MET A 71 -20.07 16.51 -3.28
N LEU A 72 -19.33 16.28 -4.36
CA LEU A 72 -19.45 17.11 -5.56
C LEU A 72 -20.88 17.12 -6.08
N ARG A 73 -21.55 15.96 -6.12
CA ARG A 73 -22.95 15.84 -6.53
C ARG A 73 -23.88 16.62 -5.61
N SER A 74 -23.73 16.47 -4.29
CA SER A 74 -24.51 17.18 -3.27
C SER A 74 -24.30 18.69 -3.34
N TRP A 75 -23.09 19.19 -3.60
CA TRP A 75 -22.86 20.61 -3.77
C TRP A 75 -23.49 21.15 -5.05
N SER A 76 -23.45 20.36 -6.13
CA SER A 76 -23.98 20.72 -7.45
C SER A 76 -25.49 20.55 -7.63
N SER A 77 -26.20 19.93 -6.67
CA SER A 77 -27.64 19.70 -6.79
C SER A 77 -28.44 21.00 -6.65
N GLU A 78 -29.67 21.01 -7.18
CA GLU A 78 -30.60 22.14 -7.07
C GLU A 78 -30.94 22.46 -5.60
N ASP A 79 -31.04 21.44 -4.75
CA ASP A 79 -31.23 21.58 -3.29
C ASP A 79 -29.91 21.83 -2.53
N GLY A 80 -28.79 21.97 -3.26
CA GLY A 80 -27.45 22.15 -2.71
C GLY A 80 -27.05 23.63 -2.64
N LEU A 81 -25.83 23.94 -3.09
CA LEU A 81 -25.31 25.31 -3.03
C LEU A 81 -26.05 26.27 -3.97
N ALA A 82 -26.84 25.76 -4.93
CA ALA A 82 -27.66 26.58 -5.82
C ALA A 82 -28.73 27.42 -5.09
N GLN A 83 -29.08 27.05 -3.86
CA GLN A 83 -30.02 27.81 -3.01
C GLN A 83 -29.40 29.12 -2.44
N LEU A 84 -28.07 29.26 -2.50
CA LEU A 84 -27.37 30.45 -2.01
C LEU A 84 -27.44 31.57 -3.05
N SER A 85 -28.52 32.35 -3.01
CA SER A 85 -28.82 33.40 -4.01
C SER A 85 -27.74 34.48 -4.18
N GLN A 86 -26.86 34.69 -3.19
CA GLN A 86 -25.78 35.68 -3.24
C GLN A 86 -24.39 35.10 -3.57
N LEU A 87 -24.27 33.77 -3.68
CA LEU A 87 -23.00 33.09 -3.92
C LEU A 87 -22.54 33.36 -5.36
N THR A 88 -21.42 34.08 -5.50
CA THR A 88 -20.84 34.41 -6.81
C THR A 88 -19.59 33.60 -7.13
N ASP A 89 -18.85 33.18 -6.10
CA ASP A 89 -17.52 32.58 -6.24
C ASP A 89 -17.37 31.31 -5.40
N ILE A 90 -17.01 30.19 -6.04
CA ILE A 90 -16.66 28.94 -5.36
C ILE A 90 -15.21 28.59 -5.71
N HIS A 91 -14.34 28.56 -4.70
CA HIS A 91 -12.99 28.04 -4.80
C HIS A 91 -12.95 26.62 -4.28
N LEU A 92 -12.76 25.66 -5.18
CA LEU A 92 -12.64 24.25 -4.82
C LEU A 92 -11.17 23.89 -4.60
N HIS A 93 -10.81 23.54 -3.37
CA HIS A 93 -9.48 23.10 -2.96
C HIS A 93 -9.50 21.58 -2.76
N GLN A 94 -8.74 20.85 -3.56
CA GLN A 94 -8.58 19.41 -3.33
C GLN A 94 -7.67 19.19 -2.11
N ILE A 95 -8.22 18.61 -1.04
CA ILE A 95 -7.42 18.11 0.07
C ILE A 95 -6.67 16.89 -0.44
N HIS A 96 -5.36 16.91 -0.22
CA HIS A 96 -4.52 15.76 -0.44
C HIS A 96 -4.38 15.09 0.92
N VAL A 97 -5.14 14.02 1.14
CA VAL A 97 -4.98 13.25 2.37
C VAL A 97 -3.65 12.49 2.24
N THR A 98 -2.65 12.93 3.00
CA THR A 98 -1.38 12.21 3.10
C THR A 98 -1.51 11.17 4.20
N HIS A 99 -1.11 9.94 3.91
CA HIS A 99 -1.03 8.92 4.96
C HIS A 99 0.11 9.32 5.90
N GLN A 100 -0.18 9.55 7.19
CA GLN A 100 0.84 9.77 8.24
C GLN A 100 1.92 8.67 8.22
N TRP A 101 1.53 7.48 7.75
CA TRP A 101 2.42 6.36 7.52
C TRP A 101 3.62 6.74 6.62
N PHE A 102 3.40 7.49 5.53
CA PHE A 102 4.49 7.95 4.66
C PHE A 102 5.31 9.09 5.27
N ASP A 103 4.70 9.95 6.09
CA ASP A 103 5.43 11.00 6.84
C ASP A 103 6.46 10.39 7.80
N THR A 104 6.23 9.15 8.25
CA THR A 104 7.20 8.38 9.04
C THR A 104 8.18 7.60 8.17
N MET A 105 7.67 6.85 7.18
CA MET A 105 8.48 5.85 6.48
C MET A 105 9.36 6.45 5.40
N ASP A 106 8.94 7.51 4.72
CA ASP A 106 9.76 8.11 3.66
C ASP A 106 11.06 8.72 4.24
N PRO A 107 11.04 9.52 5.33
CA PRO A 107 12.27 10.00 5.96
C PRO A 107 13.16 8.89 6.52
N PHE A 108 12.56 7.82 7.06
CA PHE A 108 13.32 6.68 7.57
C PHE A 108 14.01 5.92 6.43
N ALA A 109 13.31 5.70 5.31
CA ALA A 109 13.89 5.10 4.12
C ALA A 109 15.04 5.95 3.56
N ASP A 110 14.90 7.27 3.52
CA ASP A 110 15.99 8.18 3.09
C ASP A 110 17.24 8.07 3.95
N TYR A 111 17.05 7.95 5.27
CA TYR A 111 18.16 7.69 6.17
C TYR A 111 18.83 6.35 5.85
N ILE A 112 18.07 5.26 5.66
CA ILE A 112 18.62 3.95 5.32
C ILE A 112 19.35 3.96 3.97
N LEU A 113 18.83 4.68 2.98
CA LEU A 113 19.45 4.81 1.66
C LEU A 113 20.83 5.48 1.76
N THR A 114 20.94 6.54 2.56
CA THR A 114 22.17 7.32 2.74
C THR A 114 23.14 6.72 3.76
N PHE A 115 22.69 5.77 4.57
CA PHE A 115 23.51 5.11 5.58
C PHE A 115 24.64 4.27 4.94
N ASP A 116 25.89 4.69 5.18
CA ASP A 116 27.09 4.00 4.69
C ASP A 116 27.30 2.68 5.43
N HIS A 117 26.70 1.63 4.88
CA HIS A 117 26.93 0.25 5.26
C HIS A 117 27.94 -0.45 4.32
N GLN A 118 28.27 0.14 3.16
CA GLN A 118 29.19 -0.45 2.19
C GLN A 118 30.64 -0.43 2.72
N SER A 119 31.05 0.64 3.40
CA SER A 119 32.37 0.67 4.07
C SER A 119 32.54 -0.43 5.13
N ARG A 120 31.44 -0.82 5.77
CA ARG A 120 31.40 -1.93 6.75
C ARG A 120 31.50 -3.29 6.06
N LEU A 121 30.73 -3.50 4.97
CA LEU A 121 30.71 -4.76 4.22
C LEU A 121 32.07 -5.13 3.57
N ASN A 122 32.88 -4.13 3.21
CA ASN A 122 34.18 -4.31 2.55
C ASN A 122 35.30 -4.81 3.49
N ARG A 123 35.02 -5.05 4.77
CA ARG A 123 36.00 -5.60 5.72
C ARG A 123 36.10 -7.12 5.60
N SER A 124 37.31 -7.64 5.44
CA SER A 124 37.66 -9.02 5.05
C SER A 124 37.32 -10.14 6.06
N LYS A 125 36.45 -9.90 7.04
CA LYS A 125 36.09 -10.88 8.09
C LYS A 125 34.59 -10.99 8.40
N ILE A 126 33.69 -10.47 7.55
CA ILE A 126 32.23 -10.62 7.78
C ILE A 126 31.71 -11.92 7.15
N ILE A 127 30.88 -12.65 7.90
CA ILE A 127 30.21 -13.89 7.47
C ILE A 127 29.32 -13.63 6.25
N ASN A 128 29.39 -14.49 5.22
CA ASN A 128 28.70 -14.31 3.94
C ASN A 128 27.18 -14.07 4.08
N MET A 129 26.52 -14.69 5.06
CA MET A 129 25.09 -14.46 5.33
C MET A 129 24.76 -12.99 5.62
N LEU A 130 25.63 -12.26 6.31
CA LEU A 130 25.42 -10.84 6.59
C LEU A 130 25.73 -9.97 5.37
N LYS A 131 26.42 -10.49 4.35
CA LYS A 131 26.64 -9.79 3.08
C LYS A 131 25.43 -9.89 2.16
N ASN A 132 24.65 -10.96 2.25
CA ASN A 132 23.48 -11.17 1.41
C ASN A 132 22.45 -10.05 1.59
N GLU A 133 22.04 -9.44 0.48
CA GLU A 133 20.95 -8.48 0.43
C GLU A 133 19.60 -9.20 0.57
N ILE A 134 18.58 -8.45 0.97
CA ILE A 134 17.23 -9.01 1.14
C ILE A 134 16.59 -9.16 -0.24
N ARG A 135 16.08 -10.36 -0.54
CA ARG A 135 15.55 -10.71 -1.86
C ARG A 135 14.04 -10.90 -1.82
N VAL A 136 13.34 -10.11 -2.61
CA VAL A 136 11.89 -10.19 -2.83
C VAL A 136 11.62 -10.75 -4.23
N CYS A 137 10.84 -11.83 -4.32
CA CYS A 137 10.21 -12.22 -5.56
C CYS A 137 8.91 -11.44 -5.72
N LEU A 138 8.81 -10.60 -6.75
CA LEU A 138 7.58 -9.91 -7.12
C LEU A 138 6.92 -10.66 -8.26
N ILE A 139 5.83 -11.37 -7.95
CA ILE A 139 5.01 -12.08 -8.93
C ILE A 139 3.89 -11.14 -9.37
N ASP A 140 3.93 -10.63 -10.60
CA ASP A 140 2.98 -9.62 -11.10
C ASP A 140 2.99 -9.56 -12.64
N ASP A 141 2.52 -8.49 -13.27
CA ASP A 141 2.47 -8.30 -14.72
C ASP A 141 3.81 -7.95 -15.39
N GLY A 142 4.93 -8.10 -14.68
CA GLY A 142 6.26 -7.65 -15.10
C GLY A 142 6.65 -6.29 -14.52
N VAL A 143 7.90 -5.89 -14.68
CA VAL A 143 8.42 -4.63 -14.11
C VAL A 143 9.24 -3.87 -15.14
N ASN A 144 8.85 -2.64 -15.46
CA ASN A 144 9.66 -1.79 -16.33
C ASN A 144 10.98 -1.37 -15.64
N MET A 145 12.07 -2.06 -15.97
CA MET A 145 13.40 -1.85 -15.39
C MET A 145 14.11 -0.59 -15.91
N GLU A 146 13.64 0.01 -17.01
CA GLU A 146 14.25 1.23 -17.57
C GLU A 146 13.94 2.48 -16.74
N ARG A 147 13.03 2.36 -15.77
CA ARG A 147 12.76 3.43 -14.81
C ARG A 147 13.99 3.63 -13.93
N ARG A 148 14.58 4.83 -14.03
CA ARG A 148 15.85 5.21 -13.40
C ARG A 148 15.93 4.86 -11.92
N ASN A 149 14.80 4.93 -11.23
CA ASN A 149 14.68 4.64 -9.81
C ASN A 149 14.64 3.13 -9.50
N LEU A 150 14.21 2.24 -10.38
CA LEU A 150 14.11 0.80 -10.07
C LEU A 150 15.35 0.00 -10.46
N LYS A 151 16.13 0.47 -11.45
CA LYS A 151 17.21 -0.30 -12.08
C LYS A 151 18.19 -0.95 -11.09
N GLU A 152 18.57 -0.26 -10.03
CA GLU A 152 19.55 -0.75 -9.04
C GLU A 152 19.00 -1.83 -8.10
N ASN A 153 17.68 -1.88 -7.94
CA ASN A 153 16.99 -2.86 -7.11
C ASN A 153 16.64 -4.13 -7.89
N MET A 154 16.60 -4.06 -9.22
CA MET A 154 16.14 -5.15 -10.06
C MET A 154 17.23 -6.19 -10.33
N GLU A 155 16.92 -7.46 -10.09
CA GLU A 155 17.79 -8.58 -10.45
C GLU A 155 17.58 -8.99 -11.92
N THR A 156 18.67 -9.36 -12.60
CA THR A 156 18.63 -9.81 -14.01
C THR A 156 17.99 -11.19 -14.21
N ARG A 157 17.88 -11.97 -13.13
CA ARG A 157 17.39 -13.36 -13.13
C ARG A 157 15.87 -13.51 -13.12
N GLY A 158 15.13 -12.46 -13.46
CA GLY A 158 13.66 -12.53 -13.56
C GLY A 158 13.19 -13.55 -14.60
N LYS A 159 11.96 -14.02 -14.45
CA LYS A 159 11.35 -15.03 -15.32
C LYS A 159 10.00 -14.54 -15.83
N SER A 160 9.65 -14.94 -17.04
CA SER A 160 8.27 -14.80 -17.53
C SER A 160 7.66 -16.18 -17.67
N PHE A 161 6.42 -16.27 -17.21
CA PHE A 161 5.56 -17.45 -17.33
C PHE A 161 4.53 -17.22 -18.44
N HIS A 162 4.88 -16.38 -19.42
CA HIS A 162 4.08 -16.16 -20.62
C HIS A 162 4.17 -17.35 -21.55
N LYS A 163 3.03 -17.99 -21.83
CA LYS A 163 2.98 -19.04 -22.85
C LYS A 163 2.75 -18.42 -24.22
N VAL A 164 3.81 -18.44 -25.04
CA VAL A 164 3.69 -18.17 -26.47
C VAL A 164 2.86 -19.31 -27.08
N PRO A 165 1.79 -19.02 -27.86
CA PRO A 165 1.05 -20.06 -28.57
C PRO A 165 1.98 -20.90 -29.44
N SER A 166 1.63 -22.17 -29.70
CA SER A 166 2.46 -23.08 -30.50
C SER A 166 2.79 -22.57 -31.92
N ASN A 167 2.04 -21.58 -32.39
CA ASN A 167 2.17 -20.96 -33.72
C ASN A 167 2.80 -19.55 -33.65
N GLY A 168 3.15 -19.09 -32.45
CA GLY A 168 3.66 -17.76 -32.16
C GLY A 168 5.16 -17.64 -32.42
N THR A 169 5.61 -16.42 -32.68
CA THR A 169 7.04 -16.12 -32.91
C THR A 169 7.81 -16.02 -31.58
N PRO A 170 9.12 -16.30 -31.54
CA PRO A 170 9.96 -16.04 -30.36
C PRO A 170 9.94 -14.57 -29.88
N GLU A 171 9.61 -13.63 -30.78
CA GLU A 171 9.42 -12.20 -30.44
C GLU A 171 8.14 -11.94 -29.62
N GLU A 172 7.17 -12.86 -29.64
CA GLU A 172 6.01 -12.82 -28.74
C GLU A 172 6.36 -13.24 -27.30
N GLN A 173 7.57 -13.78 -27.07
CA GLN A 173 8.02 -14.14 -25.74
C GLN A 173 8.21 -12.87 -24.90
N ARG A 174 7.23 -12.60 -24.05
CA ARG A 174 7.24 -11.41 -23.20
C ARG A 174 8.30 -11.56 -22.12
N VAL A 175 9.24 -10.64 -22.10
CA VAL A 175 10.30 -10.60 -21.09
C VAL A 175 9.78 -10.10 -19.75
N HIS A 176 10.39 -10.55 -18.65
CA HIS A 176 9.95 -10.20 -17.30
C HIS A 176 10.03 -8.70 -16.99
N TYR A 177 10.90 -7.97 -17.70
CA TYR A 177 11.08 -6.54 -17.55
C TYR A 177 10.12 -5.68 -18.42
N ALA A 178 9.16 -6.31 -19.11
CA ALA A 178 8.12 -5.64 -19.87
C ALA A 178 6.77 -5.76 -19.14
N SER A 179 6.42 -4.72 -18.35
CA SER A 179 5.15 -4.65 -17.62
C SER A 179 3.98 -4.41 -18.58
N THR A 180 2.84 -5.08 -18.35
CA THR A 180 1.67 -5.01 -19.24
C THR A 180 0.82 -3.76 -19.02
N ALA A 181 0.54 -3.45 -17.76
CA ALA A 181 -0.37 -2.39 -17.32
C ALA A 181 0.33 -1.44 -16.33
N ASP A 182 1.66 -1.50 -16.23
CA ASP A 182 2.47 -0.82 -15.22
C ASP A 182 2.13 -1.23 -13.77
N HIS A 183 1.37 -2.32 -13.56
CA HIS A 183 0.93 -2.75 -12.23
C HIS A 183 2.11 -3.25 -11.40
N GLY A 184 2.87 -4.23 -11.90
CA GLY A 184 4.06 -4.75 -11.23
C GLY A 184 5.14 -3.69 -11.08
N THR A 185 5.25 -2.76 -12.02
CA THR A 185 6.15 -1.60 -11.90
C THR A 185 5.79 -0.71 -10.71
N LEU A 186 4.50 -0.47 -10.47
CA LEU A 186 4.03 0.25 -9.30
C LEU A 186 4.33 -0.55 -8.01
N MET A 187 4.08 -1.86 -8.00
CA MET A 187 4.35 -2.71 -6.82
C MET A 187 5.84 -2.72 -6.45
N ALA A 188 6.72 -2.86 -7.44
CA ALA A 188 8.17 -2.76 -7.25
C ALA A 188 8.57 -1.40 -6.66
N ASN A 189 7.92 -0.32 -7.12
CA ASN A 189 8.13 1.02 -6.59
C ASN A 189 7.73 1.13 -5.12
N MET A 190 6.58 0.56 -4.74
CA MET A 190 6.11 0.57 -3.35
C MET A 190 7.00 -0.26 -2.43
N ILE A 191 7.48 -1.43 -2.86
CA ILE A 191 8.43 -2.24 -2.08
C ILE A 191 9.73 -1.46 -1.84
N ARG A 192 10.31 -0.89 -2.90
CA ARG A 192 11.55 -0.11 -2.84
C ARG A 192 11.41 1.16 -2.00
N ARG A 193 10.28 1.87 -2.09
CA ARG A 193 10.01 3.10 -1.33
C ARG A 193 10.26 2.88 0.16
N ILE A 194 9.99 1.67 0.66
CA ILE A 194 10.10 1.33 2.08
C ILE A 194 11.44 0.67 2.40
N CYS A 195 11.95 -0.20 1.54
CA CYS A 195 13.25 -0.83 1.71
C CYS A 195 14.17 -0.48 0.52
N PRO A 196 14.95 0.61 0.59
CA PRO A 196 15.72 1.11 -0.55
C PRO A 196 16.83 0.17 -1.05
N HIS A 197 17.38 -0.69 -0.19
CA HIS A 197 18.45 -1.65 -0.51
C HIS A 197 17.92 -3.06 -0.84
N VAL A 198 16.63 -3.20 -1.14
CA VAL A 198 16.01 -4.49 -1.51
C VAL A 198 16.43 -4.93 -2.91
N LYS A 199 16.62 -6.24 -3.12
CA LYS A 199 16.74 -6.85 -4.45
C LYS A 199 15.43 -7.50 -4.86
N ILE A 200 14.94 -7.14 -6.04
CA ILE A 200 13.64 -7.56 -6.57
C ILE A 200 13.88 -8.43 -7.81
N THR A 201 13.46 -9.69 -7.74
CA THR A 201 13.33 -10.55 -8.93
C THR A 201 11.89 -10.48 -9.41
N SER A 202 11.69 -10.06 -10.67
CA SER A 202 10.34 -10.01 -11.26
C SER A 202 9.97 -11.34 -11.91
N TYR A 203 8.84 -11.90 -11.48
CA TYR A 203 8.18 -13.06 -12.07
C TYR A 203 6.92 -12.58 -12.78
N ARG A 204 6.96 -12.60 -14.10
CA ARG A 204 5.91 -12.04 -14.94
C ARG A 204 4.84 -13.08 -15.24
N LEU A 205 3.60 -12.79 -14.85
CA LEU A 205 2.41 -13.55 -15.14
C LEU A 205 1.77 -13.20 -16.48
N ASP A 206 0.97 -14.13 -16.98
CA ASP A 206 0.10 -13.90 -18.12
C ASP A 206 -1.09 -13.03 -17.76
N VAL A 207 -1.29 -11.99 -18.55
CA VAL A 207 -2.40 -11.04 -18.41
C VAL A 207 -3.34 -11.21 -19.57
N VAL A 208 -4.57 -11.63 -19.27
CA VAL A 208 -5.66 -11.64 -20.23
C VAL A 208 -6.26 -10.24 -20.27
N GLN A 209 -6.16 -9.59 -21.43
CA GLN A 209 -6.82 -8.32 -21.70
C GLN A 209 -8.11 -8.60 -22.47
N HIS A 210 -9.21 -7.97 -22.05
CA HIS A 210 -10.49 -8.10 -22.73
C HIS A 210 -10.75 -6.88 -23.61
N VAL A 211 -11.33 -7.13 -24.79
CA VAL A 211 -11.67 -6.09 -25.77
C VAL A 211 -12.81 -5.20 -25.28
N ASP A 212 -13.65 -5.71 -24.38
CA ASP A 212 -14.82 -5.02 -23.82
C ASP A 212 -14.47 -4.00 -22.71
N GLY A 213 -13.19 -3.85 -22.37
CA GLY A 213 -12.72 -2.93 -21.33
C GLY A 213 -12.88 -3.46 -19.90
N SER A 214 -13.25 -4.72 -19.71
CA SER A 214 -13.20 -5.36 -18.39
C SER A 214 -11.77 -5.44 -17.86
N ARG A 215 -11.63 -5.51 -16.53
CA ARG A 215 -10.32 -5.42 -15.87
C ARG A 215 -9.41 -6.56 -16.34
N PRO A 216 -8.15 -6.26 -16.71
CA PRO A 216 -7.17 -7.31 -16.99
C PRO A 216 -7.02 -8.23 -15.78
N HIS A 217 -6.89 -9.53 -16.04
CA HIS A 217 -6.72 -10.52 -14.97
C HIS A 217 -5.59 -11.49 -15.30
N PHE A 218 -5.02 -12.09 -14.26
CA PHE A 218 -3.95 -13.06 -14.39
C PHE A 218 -4.48 -14.47 -14.65
N THR A 219 -3.76 -15.27 -15.42
CA THR A 219 -4.14 -16.68 -15.63
C THR A 219 -3.73 -17.54 -14.44
N ALA A 220 -4.61 -18.46 -14.02
CA ALA A 220 -4.34 -19.40 -12.94
C ALA A 220 -3.11 -20.29 -13.22
N LEU A 221 -2.87 -20.62 -14.50
CA LEU A 221 -1.75 -21.45 -14.91
C LEU A 221 -0.40 -20.74 -14.71
N SER A 222 -0.26 -19.51 -15.19
CA SER A 222 0.99 -18.75 -15.02
C SER A 222 1.25 -18.44 -13.54
N ALA A 223 0.20 -18.18 -12.76
CA ALA A 223 0.31 -17.97 -11.32
C ALA A 223 0.81 -19.23 -10.59
N ALA A 224 0.22 -20.39 -10.87
CA ALA A 224 0.65 -21.65 -10.26
C ALA A 224 2.11 -21.99 -10.63
N GLU A 225 2.48 -21.84 -11.90
CA GLU A 225 3.86 -22.06 -12.37
C GLU A 225 4.86 -21.07 -11.74
N ALA A 226 4.49 -19.79 -11.62
CA ALA A 226 5.35 -18.78 -11.03
C ALA A 226 5.59 -19.00 -9.54
N VAL A 227 4.56 -19.36 -8.78
CA VAL A 227 4.70 -19.64 -7.33
C VAL A 227 5.47 -20.95 -7.12
N GLU A 228 5.27 -21.96 -7.95
CA GLU A 228 6.02 -23.22 -7.89
C GLU A 228 7.50 -23.02 -8.22
N ASP A 229 7.83 -22.21 -9.23
CA ASP A 229 9.22 -21.89 -9.52
C ASP A 229 9.83 -21.05 -8.39
N ALA A 230 9.09 -20.07 -7.87
CA ALA A 230 9.54 -19.23 -6.77
C ALA A 230 9.75 -20.02 -5.46
N SER A 231 8.93 -21.03 -5.19
CA SER A 231 9.07 -21.87 -3.99
C SER A 231 10.37 -22.68 -3.99
N ALA A 232 10.90 -23.02 -5.18
CA ALA A 232 12.17 -23.71 -5.33
C ALA A 232 13.40 -22.77 -5.26
N GLN A 233 13.18 -21.45 -5.18
CA GLN A 233 14.26 -20.47 -5.06
C GLN A 233 14.44 -19.98 -3.62
N ASN A 234 15.65 -19.48 -3.33
CA ASN A 234 15.97 -18.88 -2.03
C ASN A 234 15.56 -17.39 -1.99
N PHE A 235 14.26 -17.11 -1.88
CA PHE A 235 13.71 -15.77 -1.63
C PHE A 235 13.38 -15.58 -0.17
N ASP A 236 13.66 -14.39 0.37
CA ASP A 236 13.24 -14.04 1.74
C ASP A 236 11.72 -13.78 1.78
N ILE A 237 11.20 -13.15 0.72
CA ILE A 237 9.80 -12.72 0.61
C ILE A 237 9.28 -13.02 -0.80
N ILE A 238 8.04 -13.52 -0.89
CA ILE A 238 7.26 -13.60 -2.13
C ILE A 238 6.05 -12.68 -2.00
N SER A 239 5.97 -11.68 -2.87
CA SER A 239 4.90 -10.68 -2.91
C SER A 239 3.93 -10.98 -4.06
N MET A 240 2.66 -11.22 -3.72
CA MET A 240 1.58 -11.53 -4.65
C MET A 240 0.49 -10.46 -4.53
N SER A 241 0.65 -9.37 -5.25
CA SER A 241 -0.23 -8.20 -5.16
C SER A 241 -1.44 -8.30 -6.11
N TRP A 242 -2.01 -9.51 -6.21
CA TRP A 242 -3.07 -9.85 -7.15
C TRP A 242 -3.98 -10.94 -6.60
N THR A 243 -5.14 -11.12 -7.23
CA THR A 243 -6.04 -12.24 -6.95
C THR A 243 -6.51 -12.90 -8.24
N ILE A 244 -6.85 -14.19 -8.15
CA ILE A 244 -7.49 -14.98 -9.21
C ILE A 244 -8.70 -15.67 -8.62
N GLN A 245 -9.85 -15.54 -9.29
CA GLN A 245 -11.08 -16.18 -8.85
C GLN A 245 -11.10 -17.65 -9.26
N ARG A 246 -11.38 -18.52 -8.30
CA ARG A 246 -11.73 -19.91 -8.49
C ARG A 246 -13.06 -19.99 -9.24
N THR A 247 -13.08 -20.78 -10.30
CA THR A 247 -14.26 -20.98 -11.14
C THR A 247 -14.49 -22.47 -11.31
N ARG A 248 -15.73 -22.90 -11.07
CA ARG A 248 -16.20 -24.27 -11.32
C ARG A 248 -17.41 -24.21 -12.23
N SER A 249 -17.15 -24.15 -13.54
CA SER A 249 -18.20 -24.10 -14.55
C SER A 249 -17.88 -25.06 -15.69
N LYS A 250 -18.88 -25.41 -16.50
CA LYS A 250 -18.67 -26.26 -17.69
C LYS A 250 -17.81 -25.57 -18.75
N GLU A 251 -17.83 -24.24 -18.80
CA GLU A 251 -17.14 -23.43 -19.80
C GLU A 251 -15.67 -23.19 -19.42
N TYR A 252 -15.42 -23.02 -18.13
CA TYR A 252 -14.09 -22.85 -17.57
C TYR A 252 -14.04 -23.36 -16.13
N ASP A 253 -13.14 -24.32 -15.88
CA ASP A 253 -12.86 -24.88 -14.57
C ASP A 253 -11.35 -24.79 -14.30
N ASN A 254 -10.98 -24.11 -13.22
CA ASN A 254 -9.59 -23.93 -12.81
C ASN A 254 -9.26 -24.60 -11.47
N GLU A 255 -10.11 -25.50 -10.97
CA GLU A 255 -9.97 -26.16 -9.67
C GLU A 255 -8.59 -26.83 -9.48
N ASN A 256 -8.15 -27.61 -10.47
CA ASN A 256 -6.85 -28.28 -10.42
C ASN A 256 -5.67 -27.29 -10.35
N LEU A 257 -5.82 -26.11 -10.96
CA LEU A 257 -4.79 -25.06 -10.91
C LEU A 257 -4.80 -24.36 -9.55
N MET A 258 -5.97 -24.21 -8.92
CA MET A 258 -6.09 -23.68 -7.55
C MET A 258 -5.46 -24.63 -6.53
N ASP A 259 -5.62 -25.94 -6.70
CA ASP A 259 -4.93 -26.94 -5.87
C ASP A 259 -3.41 -26.91 -6.09
N ARG A 260 -2.95 -26.81 -7.34
CA ARG A 260 -1.52 -26.65 -7.66
C ARG A 260 -0.94 -25.38 -7.04
N LEU A 261 -1.63 -24.25 -7.16
CA LEU A 261 -1.23 -22.98 -6.56
C LEU A 261 -1.15 -23.10 -5.04
N LYS A 262 -2.14 -23.72 -4.39
CA LYS A 262 -2.12 -23.95 -2.94
C LYS A 262 -0.89 -24.75 -2.50
N LYS A 263 -0.59 -25.87 -3.18
CA LYS A 263 0.59 -26.70 -2.89
C LYS A 263 1.89 -25.91 -3.05
N ALA A 264 1.97 -25.07 -4.09
CA ALA A 264 3.13 -24.21 -4.30
C ALA A 264 3.30 -23.17 -3.18
N LEU A 265 2.21 -22.57 -2.68
CA LEU A 265 2.23 -21.68 -1.52
C LEU A 265 2.73 -22.41 -0.26
N GLU A 266 2.21 -23.60 0.03
CA GLU A 266 2.64 -24.40 1.17
C GLU A 266 4.13 -24.76 1.08
N SER A 267 4.60 -25.17 -0.11
CA SER A 267 6.02 -25.44 -0.37
C SER A 267 6.89 -24.19 -0.20
N ALA A 268 6.43 -23.02 -0.64
CA ALA A 268 7.20 -21.78 -0.49
C ALA A 268 7.36 -21.38 0.98
N HIS A 269 6.28 -21.53 1.77
CA HIS A 269 6.33 -21.33 3.21
C HIS A 269 7.27 -22.32 3.89
N ASP A 270 7.22 -23.61 3.52
CA ASP A 270 8.10 -24.64 4.08
C ASP A 270 9.58 -24.42 3.75
N ASN A 271 9.86 -23.82 2.60
CA ASN A 271 11.21 -23.43 2.20
C ASN A 271 11.65 -22.08 2.84
N GLY A 272 10.85 -21.52 3.73
CA GLY A 272 11.22 -20.37 4.56
C GLY A 272 10.93 -19.00 3.98
N ALA A 273 10.19 -18.91 2.87
CA ALA A 273 9.78 -17.62 2.32
C ALA A 273 8.60 -17.02 3.10
N LEU A 274 8.66 -15.72 3.38
CA LEU A 274 7.49 -14.97 3.87
C LEU A 274 6.55 -14.67 2.70
N LEU A 275 5.30 -15.08 2.81
CA LEU A 275 4.31 -14.93 1.73
C LEU A 275 3.35 -13.77 2.04
N PHE A 276 3.19 -12.84 1.11
CA PHE A 276 2.23 -11.74 1.22
C PHE A 276 1.24 -11.77 0.06
N CYS A 277 -0.05 -11.64 0.36
CA CYS A 277 -1.09 -11.57 -0.66
C CYS A 277 -2.08 -10.42 -0.44
N ALA A 278 -2.67 -9.97 -1.55
CA ALA A 278 -3.68 -8.93 -1.57
C ALA A 278 -5.09 -9.49 -1.42
N ALA A 279 -5.96 -8.69 -0.78
CA ALA A 279 -7.39 -8.88 -0.88
C ALA A 279 -7.92 -8.56 -2.30
N PRO A 280 -9.09 -9.10 -2.69
CA PRO A 280 -9.62 -8.96 -4.06
C PRO A 280 -10.24 -7.58 -4.36
N ASP A 281 -10.35 -6.71 -3.36
CA ASP A 281 -11.01 -5.40 -3.48
C ASP A 281 -12.47 -5.47 -3.98
N SER A 282 -13.20 -6.52 -3.59
CA SER A 282 -14.57 -6.82 -4.04
C SER A 282 -15.67 -6.28 -3.12
N GLY A 283 -15.31 -5.60 -2.03
CA GLY A 283 -16.25 -5.09 -1.03
C GLY A 283 -16.88 -6.20 -0.18
N ASN A 284 -18.12 -5.97 0.26
CA ASN A 284 -18.88 -6.89 1.10
C ASN A 284 -19.43 -8.06 0.28
N VAL A 285 -18.55 -9.03 -0.01
CA VAL A 285 -18.91 -10.35 -0.52
C VAL A 285 -19.10 -11.34 0.65
N SER A 286 -19.82 -12.44 0.42
CA SER A 286 -19.93 -13.48 1.46
C SER A 286 -18.56 -14.11 1.74
N ASN A 287 -18.37 -14.69 2.93
CA ASN A 287 -17.11 -15.38 3.26
C ASN A 287 -16.79 -16.50 2.24
N SER A 288 -17.81 -17.20 1.75
CA SER A 288 -17.62 -18.23 0.73
C SER A 288 -17.14 -17.66 -0.61
N GLN A 289 -17.64 -16.48 -1.02
CA GLN A 289 -17.18 -15.80 -2.22
C GLN A 289 -15.77 -15.24 -2.04
N PHE A 290 -15.43 -14.77 -0.85
CA PHE A 290 -14.08 -14.31 -0.53
C PHE A 290 -13.07 -15.46 -0.61
N ASP A 291 -13.44 -16.64 -0.10
CA ASP A 291 -12.63 -17.87 -0.16
C ASP A 291 -12.37 -18.37 -1.59
N ASP A 292 -13.15 -17.94 -2.57
CA ASP A 292 -12.92 -18.26 -3.98
C ASP A 292 -11.80 -17.41 -4.60
N TYR A 293 -11.31 -16.34 -3.95
CA TYR A 293 -10.18 -15.59 -4.46
C TYR A 293 -8.85 -16.15 -3.95
N TYR A 294 -7.97 -16.54 -4.86
CA TYR A 294 -6.62 -17.03 -4.53
C TYR A 294 -5.58 -15.94 -4.78
N PRO A 295 -4.49 -15.87 -3.99
CA PRO A 295 -4.08 -16.86 -2.99
C PRO A 295 -4.72 -16.67 -1.60
N ILE A 296 -5.44 -15.57 -1.35
CA ILE A 296 -5.94 -15.20 -0.01
C ILE A 296 -6.91 -16.24 0.59
N GLY A 297 -7.78 -16.82 -0.23
CA GLY A 297 -8.75 -17.87 0.11
C GLY A 297 -8.20 -19.30 0.01
N SER A 298 -6.91 -19.47 -0.31
CA SER A 298 -6.29 -20.80 -0.49
C SER A 298 -6.26 -21.65 0.78
N ARG A 299 -6.39 -21.01 1.95
CA ARG A 299 -6.17 -21.61 3.28
C ARG A 299 -4.77 -22.23 3.45
N ALA A 300 -3.81 -21.86 2.59
CA ALA A 300 -2.41 -22.17 2.81
C ALA A 300 -1.94 -21.50 4.11
N ARG A 301 -1.08 -22.18 4.86
CA ARG A 301 -0.50 -21.65 6.09
C ARG A 301 0.62 -20.66 5.80
N GLY A 302 0.90 -19.80 6.77
CA GLY A 302 2.08 -18.93 6.73
C GLY A 302 2.02 -17.83 5.67
N ILE A 303 0.82 -17.40 5.29
CA ILE A 303 0.58 -16.30 4.36
C ILE A 303 -0.02 -15.11 5.09
N PHE A 304 0.54 -13.93 4.85
CA PHE A 304 -0.01 -12.66 5.32
C PHE A 304 -1.06 -12.16 4.32
N LYS A 305 -2.30 -12.05 4.80
CA LYS A 305 -3.46 -11.58 4.05
C LYS A 305 -3.65 -10.08 4.30
N ILE A 306 -3.34 -9.27 3.29
CA ILE A 306 -3.24 -7.82 3.43
C ILE A 306 -4.39 -7.13 2.69
N GLY A 307 -5.04 -6.19 3.38
CA GLY A 307 -6.01 -5.28 2.79
C GLY A 307 -5.55 -3.83 2.77
N ALA A 308 -6.16 -3.04 1.90
CA ALA A 308 -5.97 -1.59 1.86
C ALA A 308 -6.65 -0.89 3.04
N ALA A 309 -6.00 0.16 3.53
CA ALA A 309 -6.55 1.12 4.48
C ALA A 309 -6.55 2.54 3.89
N MET A 310 -7.49 3.34 4.41
CA MET A 310 -7.56 4.79 4.25
C MET A 310 -6.52 5.46 5.15
N ALA A 311 -6.27 6.76 4.95
CA ALA A 311 -5.19 7.47 5.64
C ALA A 311 -5.39 7.59 7.16
N GLU A 312 -6.64 7.48 7.61
CA GLU A 312 -7.05 7.46 9.02
C GLU A 312 -6.75 6.11 9.69
N GLY A 313 -6.26 5.13 8.93
CA GLY A 313 -5.95 3.78 9.38
C GLY A 313 -7.12 2.80 9.31
N GLN A 314 -8.31 3.26 8.91
CA GLN A 314 -9.47 2.39 8.75
C GLN A 314 -9.33 1.50 7.51
N ALA A 315 -9.77 0.24 7.59
CA ALA A 315 -9.87 -0.60 6.40
C ALA A 315 -10.70 0.07 5.30
N TRP A 316 -10.19 0.03 4.07
CA TRP A 316 -10.92 0.52 2.91
C TRP A 316 -12.12 -0.41 2.67
N PRO A 317 -13.37 0.11 2.51
CA PRO A 317 -14.55 -0.74 2.42
C PRO A 317 -14.53 -1.79 1.30
N TRP A 318 -13.73 -1.57 0.26
CA TRP A 318 -13.57 -2.51 -0.84
C TRP A 318 -12.62 -3.67 -0.51
N ALA A 319 -11.70 -3.54 0.44
CA ALA A 319 -10.72 -4.57 0.79
C ALA A 319 -11.34 -5.85 1.38
N GLY A 320 -12.63 -5.85 1.71
CA GLY A 320 -13.35 -6.97 2.30
C GLY A 320 -13.41 -6.91 3.83
N GLY A 321 -14.17 -7.84 4.43
CA GLY A 321 -14.41 -7.85 5.87
C GLY A 321 -13.16 -8.15 6.71
N SER A 322 -13.04 -7.52 7.87
CA SER A 322 -11.87 -7.60 8.77
C SER A 322 -11.54 -9.02 9.27
N THR A 323 -12.50 -9.95 9.25
CA THR A 323 -12.28 -11.35 9.62
C THR A 323 -11.41 -12.13 8.63
N HIS A 324 -11.24 -11.65 7.40
CA HIS A 324 -10.48 -12.34 6.37
C HIS A 324 -9.03 -11.86 6.26
N LEU A 325 -8.73 -10.69 6.82
CA LEU A 325 -7.45 -10.00 6.69
C LEU A 325 -6.64 -10.16 7.97
N ASP A 326 -5.33 -10.36 7.84
CA ASP A 326 -4.44 -10.37 9.01
C ASP A 326 -4.08 -8.95 9.41
N TYR A 327 -3.83 -8.09 8.42
CA TYR A 327 -3.43 -6.69 8.59
C TYR A 327 -3.95 -5.80 7.47
N VAL A 328 -4.05 -4.51 7.76
CA VAL A 328 -4.29 -3.46 6.77
C VAL A 328 -3.18 -2.41 6.79
N LEU A 329 -2.83 -1.91 5.61
CA LEU A 329 -1.78 -0.91 5.38
C LEU A 329 -2.27 0.15 4.39
N PRO A 330 -1.62 1.33 4.28
CA PRO A 330 -1.96 2.32 3.27
C PRO A 330 -2.21 1.70 1.89
N GLY A 331 -3.42 1.89 1.38
CA GLY A 331 -3.79 1.32 0.09
C GLY A 331 -4.91 2.07 -0.61
N TYR A 332 -5.50 3.09 0.01
CA TYR A 332 -6.47 3.98 -0.62
C TYR A 332 -5.86 5.35 -0.88
N GLU A 333 -5.98 5.84 -2.12
CA GLU A 333 -5.43 7.13 -2.58
C GLU A 333 -3.94 7.33 -2.28
N VAL A 334 -3.18 6.24 -2.41
CA VAL A 334 -1.72 6.28 -2.27
C VAL A 334 -1.10 6.94 -3.49
N ARG A 335 -0.25 7.94 -3.24
CA ARG A 335 0.49 8.67 -4.26
C ARG A 335 1.91 8.17 -4.37
N ASP A 336 2.46 8.25 -5.58
CA ASP A 336 3.88 8.04 -5.79
C ASP A 336 4.69 9.14 -5.10
N ARG A 337 5.88 8.76 -4.63
CA ARG A 337 6.85 9.71 -4.12
C ARG A 337 7.42 10.53 -5.30
N GLN A 338 7.42 11.86 -5.19
CA GLN A 338 7.64 12.77 -6.35
C GLN A 338 9.01 12.60 -7.03
N ASP A 339 10.01 12.09 -6.32
CA ASP A 339 11.37 11.80 -6.79
C ASP A 339 11.51 10.45 -7.52
N LEU A 340 10.45 9.65 -7.61
CA LEU A 340 10.45 8.33 -8.25
C LEU A 340 10.01 8.34 -9.73
N GLY A 341 9.91 9.52 -10.35
CA GLY A 341 9.88 9.67 -11.82
C GLY A 341 8.59 9.23 -12.53
N MET A 342 7.47 9.05 -11.82
CA MET A 342 6.17 8.78 -12.44
C MET A 342 5.58 10.06 -13.06
N LYS A 343 5.30 10.05 -14.37
CA LYS A 343 4.81 11.21 -15.16
C LYS A 343 3.45 11.76 -14.72
N LYS A 344 2.71 11.05 -13.85
CA LYS A 344 1.43 11.48 -13.28
C LYS A 344 1.39 11.10 -11.80
N ASN A 345 1.37 12.09 -10.91
CA ASN A 345 1.16 11.90 -9.47
C ASN A 345 -0.33 11.67 -9.15
N THR A 346 -0.98 10.79 -9.91
CA THR A 346 -2.38 10.41 -9.70
C THR A 346 -2.43 9.39 -8.55
N PRO A 347 -3.27 9.63 -7.53
CA PRO A 347 -3.50 8.63 -6.49
C PRO A 347 -3.94 7.30 -7.08
N ARG A 348 -3.54 6.22 -6.44
CA ARG A 348 -3.95 4.86 -6.77
C ARG A 348 -4.48 4.17 -5.53
N SER A 349 -5.49 3.34 -5.72
CA SER A 349 -6.11 2.57 -4.64
C SER A 349 -6.08 1.08 -4.98
N GLY A 350 -5.82 0.25 -3.99
CA GLY A 350 -5.88 -1.20 -4.09
C GLY A 350 -5.16 -1.90 -2.94
N SER A 351 -5.67 -3.07 -2.55
CA SER A 351 -4.97 -3.95 -1.61
C SER A 351 -3.63 -4.43 -2.18
N SER A 352 -3.46 -4.43 -3.50
CA SER A 352 -2.16 -4.64 -4.15
C SER A 352 -1.08 -3.69 -3.63
N ILE A 353 -1.38 -2.39 -3.53
CA ILE A 353 -0.45 -1.38 -2.99
C ILE A 353 -0.11 -1.68 -1.53
N ALA A 354 -1.12 -2.00 -0.72
CA ALA A 354 -0.93 -2.34 0.69
C ALA A 354 -0.04 -3.58 0.86
N THR A 355 -0.23 -4.62 0.04
CA THR A 355 0.60 -5.84 0.02
C THR A 355 2.05 -5.55 -0.37
N ALA A 356 2.27 -4.70 -1.37
CA ALA A 356 3.62 -4.27 -1.76
C ALA A 356 4.31 -3.48 -0.65
N LEU A 357 3.61 -2.57 0.03
CA LEU A 357 4.12 -1.84 1.19
C LEU A 357 4.42 -2.77 2.37
N ALA A 358 3.56 -3.76 2.63
CA ALA A 358 3.78 -4.77 3.68
C ALA A 358 5.03 -5.60 3.39
N SER A 359 5.21 -6.01 2.13
CA SER A 359 6.40 -6.73 1.66
C SER A 359 7.67 -5.87 1.82
N GLY A 360 7.59 -4.59 1.47
CA GLY A 360 8.68 -3.63 1.68
C GLY A 360 9.01 -3.40 3.16
N LEU A 361 7.99 -3.32 4.02
CA LEU A 361 8.17 -3.19 5.47
C LEU A 361 8.82 -4.44 6.09
N ALA A 362 8.39 -5.64 5.71
CA ALA A 362 9.02 -6.88 6.14
C ALA A 362 10.48 -6.94 5.69
N ALA A 363 10.78 -6.56 4.43
CA ALA A 363 12.14 -6.48 3.92
C ALA A 363 13.00 -5.49 4.72
N LEU A 364 12.44 -4.33 5.05
CA LEU A 364 13.11 -3.31 5.86
C LEU A 364 13.41 -3.81 7.27
N ILE A 365 12.47 -4.49 7.93
CA ILE A 365 12.67 -5.06 9.26
C ILE A 365 13.81 -6.08 9.26
N ILE A 366 13.83 -6.99 8.28
CA ILE A 366 14.93 -7.96 8.12
C ILE A 366 16.26 -7.22 7.87
N HIS A 367 16.24 -6.17 7.03
CA HIS A 367 17.41 -5.35 6.75
C HIS A 367 17.94 -4.63 8.00
N CYS A 368 17.07 -4.05 8.83
CA CYS A 368 17.46 -3.41 10.09
C CYS A 368 18.08 -4.43 11.07
N VAL A 369 17.52 -5.63 11.19
CA VAL A 369 18.10 -6.70 12.02
C VAL A 369 19.48 -7.12 11.47
N ARG A 370 19.62 -7.24 10.15
CA ARG A 370 20.90 -7.50 9.48
C ARG A 370 21.94 -6.42 9.79
N LEU A 371 21.58 -5.14 9.70
CA LEU A 371 22.47 -4.02 10.04
C LEU A 371 22.88 -4.03 11.52
N ALA A 372 21.95 -4.33 12.43
CA ALA A 372 22.26 -4.46 13.85
C ALA A 372 23.19 -5.65 14.14
N ALA A 373 23.04 -6.76 13.42
CA ALA A 373 23.93 -7.90 13.49
C ALA A 373 25.34 -7.55 12.98
N LEU A 374 25.43 -6.82 11.86
CA LEU A 374 26.70 -6.29 11.34
C LEU A 374 27.41 -5.39 12.36
N ASP A 375 26.71 -4.42 12.95
CA ASP A 375 27.27 -3.50 13.95
C ASP A 375 27.75 -4.25 15.22
N SER A 376 26.99 -5.26 15.65
CA SER A 376 27.37 -6.12 16.78
C SER A 376 28.66 -6.91 16.50
N TYR A 377 28.79 -7.45 15.29
CA TYR A 377 29.97 -8.19 14.85
C TYR A 377 31.22 -7.30 14.82
N GLU A 378 31.09 -6.07 14.31
CA GLU A 378 32.18 -5.10 14.27
C GLU A 378 32.67 -4.72 15.67
N LYS A 379 31.76 -4.47 16.61
CA LYS A 379 32.12 -4.08 17.99
C LYS A 379 32.77 -5.22 18.78
N ARG A 380 32.43 -6.48 18.50
CA ARG A 380 32.86 -7.65 19.29
C ARG A 380 34.12 -8.36 18.77
N LYS A 381 34.74 -7.89 17.69
CA LYS A 381 35.95 -8.48 17.08
C LYS A 381 35.86 -9.99 16.81
N GLY A 382 34.67 -10.53 16.50
CA GLY A 382 34.51 -11.92 16.06
C GLY A 382 34.56 -13.00 17.15
N LEU A 383 34.27 -12.67 18.41
CA LEU A 383 34.19 -13.65 19.51
C LEU A 383 32.75 -14.18 19.67
N GLY A 384 32.50 -15.39 19.14
CA GLY A 384 31.32 -16.24 19.44
C GLY A 384 29.98 -15.73 18.89
N ASP A 385 29.75 -15.88 17.58
CA ASP A 385 28.74 -15.09 16.83
C ASP A 385 27.51 -15.85 16.31
N ASP A 386 27.01 -16.86 17.03
CA ASP A 386 25.75 -17.53 16.62
C ASP A 386 24.50 -16.68 16.92
N ILE A 387 24.54 -15.81 17.94
CA ILE A 387 23.34 -15.08 18.41
C ILE A 387 22.84 -14.04 17.37
N PRO A 388 23.68 -13.17 16.78
CA PRO A 388 23.21 -12.20 15.79
C PRO A 388 22.69 -12.87 14.50
N LEU A 389 23.32 -13.96 14.08
CA LEU A 389 22.88 -14.75 12.92
C LEU A 389 21.55 -15.45 13.19
N LYS A 390 21.41 -16.10 14.35
CA LYS A 390 20.16 -16.76 14.75
C LYS A 390 18.99 -15.78 14.80
N LYS A 391 19.21 -14.54 15.25
CA LYS A 391 18.18 -13.48 15.21
C LYS A 391 17.80 -13.07 13.78
N LEU A 392 18.78 -13.03 12.87
CA LEU A 392 18.54 -12.73 11.46
C LEU A 392 17.78 -13.88 10.75
N GLU A 393 18.05 -15.13 11.10
CA GLU A 393 17.27 -16.27 10.61
C GLU A 393 15.86 -16.28 11.23
N GLU A 394 15.76 -16.05 12.55
CA GLU A 394 14.48 -16.04 13.25
C GLU A 394 13.52 -15.00 12.68
N VAL A 395 13.99 -13.76 12.41
CA VAL A 395 13.12 -12.68 11.90
C VAL A 395 12.54 -12.99 10.51
N LYS A 396 13.17 -13.88 9.74
CA LYS A 396 12.67 -14.34 8.43
C LYS A 396 11.57 -15.39 8.53
N THR A 397 11.30 -15.93 9.73
CA THR A 397 10.21 -16.89 9.92
C THR A 397 8.85 -16.19 9.98
N PHE A 398 7.80 -16.85 9.48
CA PHE A 398 6.43 -16.35 9.54
C PHE A 398 6.03 -15.96 10.96
N ASP A 399 6.28 -16.82 11.95
CA ASP A 399 5.86 -16.58 13.33
C ASP A 399 6.54 -15.35 13.94
N ALA A 400 7.85 -15.17 13.70
CA ALA A 400 8.57 -14.01 14.22
C ALA A 400 8.10 -12.72 13.55
N MET A 401 7.97 -12.71 12.23
CA MET A 401 7.48 -11.54 11.50
C MET A 401 6.04 -11.21 11.90
N ASN A 402 5.18 -12.23 12.08
CA ASN A 402 3.81 -12.06 12.53
C ASN A 402 3.74 -11.50 13.96
N ARG A 403 4.63 -11.94 14.87
CA ARG A 403 4.76 -11.33 16.21
C ARG A 403 5.15 -9.85 16.13
N ILE A 404 6.03 -9.47 15.20
CA ILE A 404 6.45 -8.07 15.01
C ILE A 404 5.27 -7.25 14.45
N PHE A 405 4.64 -7.70 13.38
CA PHE A 405 3.48 -7.03 12.78
C PHE A 405 2.34 -6.91 13.78
N SER A 406 2.08 -7.95 14.58
CA SER A 406 1.07 -7.93 15.63
C SER A 406 1.33 -6.87 16.71
N LYS A 407 2.59 -6.60 17.06
CA LYS A 407 2.96 -5.54 18.01
C LYS A 407 2.86 -4.14 17.41
N MET A 408 3.06 -4.02 16.10
CA MET A 408 2.88 -2.76 15.37
C MET A 408 1.40 -2.49 15.06
N ALA A 409 0.57 -3.53 15.03
CA ALA A 409 -0.84 -3.42 14.73
C ALA A 409 -1.66 -2.86 15.90
N GLN A 410 -2.60 -1.98 15.61
CA GLN A 410 -3.70 -1.66 16.52
C GLN A 410 -5.02 -1.91 15.82
N MET A 411 -6.04 -2.23 16.60
CA MET A 411 -7.37 -2.50 16.07
C MET A 411 -8.10 -1.18 15.86
N ASP A 412 -8.54 -0.95 14.63
CA ASP A 412 -9.38 0.20 14.30
C ASP A 412 -10.81 0.01 14.80
N LYS A 413 -11.67 1.03 14.61
CA LYS A 413 -13.10 0.96 14.96
C LYS A 413 -13.89 -0.09 14.16
N GLY A 414 -13.37 -0.52 13.01
CA GLY A 414 -13.95 -1.55 12.13
C GLY A 414 -13.42 -2.97 12.40
N GLY A 415 -12.57 -3.16 13.41
CA GLY A 415 -11.96 -4.44 13.76
C GLY A 415 -10.77 -4.85 12.89
N ALA A 416 -10.35 -4.02 11.93
CA ALA A 416 -9.15 -4.29 11.13
C ALA A 416 -7.88 -3.91 11.89
N ARG A 417 -6.80 -4.65 11.63
CA ARG A 417 -5.51 -4.51 12.32
C ARG A 417 -4.57 -3.64 11.50
N TYR A 418 -4.61 -2.32 11.70
CA TYR A 418 -3.78 -1.38 10.96
C TYR A 418 -2.34 -1.35 11.49
N ILE A 419 -1.36 -1.41 10.60
CA ILE A 419 0.07 -1.38 10.99
C ILE A 419 0.53 0.06 11.24
N HIS A 420 0.74 0.39 12.52
CA HIS A 420 1.28 1.68 12.95
C HIS A 420 2.80 1.67 12.94
N VAL A 421 3.41 2.59 12.19
CA VAL A 421 4.87 2.66 12.00
C VAL A 421 5.55 3.69 12.89
N TRP A 422 4.87 4.78 13.26
CA TRP A 422 5.46 5.91 14.00
C TRP A 422 6.03 5.49 15.36
N ASN A 423 5.32 4.65 16.12
CA ASN A 423 5.81 4.15 17.41
C ASN A 423 7.13 3.36 17.29
N THR A 424 7.43 2.82 16.11
CA THR A 424 8.64 2.03 15.88
C THR A 424 9.72 2.87 15.19
N PHE A 425 9.40 3.60 14.13
CA PHE A 425 10.40 4.21 13.26
C PHE A 425 10.63 5.71 13.53
N GLU A 426 9.67 6.43 14.09
CA GLU A 426 9.83 7.87 14.40
C GLU A 426 10.80 8.08 15.58
N THR A 427 10.62 7.31 16.66
CA THR A 427 11.47 7.37 17.86
C THR A 427 12.91 6.90 17.60
N HIS A 428 13.09 5.96 16.67
CA HIS A 428 14.43 5.45 16.34
C HIS A 428 15.11 6.32 15.28
N GLY A 429 14.37 6.85 14.30
CA GLY A 429 14.91 7.79 13.31
C GLY A 429 15.40 9.11 13.94
N SER A 430 14.72 9.61 14.96
CA SER A 430 15.12 10.81 15.71
C SER A 430 16.39 10.64 16.56
N LYS A 431 16.70 9.40 17.00
CA LYS A 431 17.93 9.08 17.77
C LYS A 431 19.14 8.77 16.89
N LEU A 432 18.93 8.68 15.57
CA LEU A 432 19.96 8.40 14.57
C LEU A 432 20.45 9.67 13.84
N LYS A 433 19.79 10.81 14.07
CA LYS A 433 20.30 12.16 13.79
C LYS A 433 21.16 12.62 14.97
#